data_AF-A0A554LF05-F1
#
_entry.id   AF-A0A554LF05-F1
#
_cell.length_a   1.000
_cell.length_b   1.000
_cell.length_c   1.000
_cell.angle_alpha   90.00
_cell.angle_beta   90.00
_cell.angle_gamma   90.00
#
_symmetry.space_group_name_H-M   'P 1'
#
loop_
_entity.id
_entity.type
_entity.pdbx_description
1 polymer ?
#
loop_
_entity_poly.entity_id
_entity_poly.type
_entity_poly.pdbx_seq_one_letter_code
_entity_poly.pdbx_strand_id
1 'polypeptide(L)'
;GNQIDQNLFSILVASFIAAAVISSYFITYMRFFTDRMNNLAQKFERPGAHLYEKLPPKLKNHAIVFGYHRTGEKIVETLKKMGVVLIVVDFNPDIIDELHQKNIDYLYGDMGDKEILEKAVIAEAKIVVSTIPDTKQNLAMINIIRQQNPQAVVYVTAKEIEEAVELYEAGANYVILPHFIGGEHTSLLIERFSGDEEELIRIKEAHLHELRKDLDKYDRR
;
A
#
# COMPACT_ATOMS: atom_id res chain seq x y z
N GLY A 1 -35.50 46.43 22.45
CA GLY A 1 -35.83 45.08 21.98
C GLY A 1 -34.95 44.72 20.82
N ASN A 2 -35.37 45.05 19.59
CA ASN A 2 -34.82 44.47 18.36
C ASN A 2 -33.33 44.67 18.04
N GLN A 3 -32.68 45.77 18.43
CA GLN A 3 -31.27 45.99 18.08
C GLN A 3 -30.30 45.09 18.86
N ILE A 4 -30.63 44.75 20.11
CA ILE A 4 -29.79 43.86 20.93
C ILE A 4 -29.90 42.43 20.39
N ASP A 5 -31.09 41.99 19.98
CA ASP A 5 -31.32 40.66 19.40
C ASP A 5 -30.64 40.49 18.03
N GLN A 6 -30.63 41.53 17.19
CA GLN A 6 -29.92 41.52 15.89
C GLN A 6 -28.40 41.46 16.04
N ASN A 7 -27.84 42.20 17.02
CA ASN A 7 -26.42 42.14 17.32
C ASN A 7 -26.04 40.76 17.88
N LEU A 8 -26.85 40.20 18.77
CA LEU A 8 -26.63 38.87 19.33
C LEU A 8 -26.69 37.79 18.24
N PHE A 9 -27.68 37.86 17.36
CA PHE A 9 -27.81 36.94 16.22
C PHE A 9 -26.60 37.01 15.29
N SER A 10 -26.14 38.22 14.96
CA SER A 10 -24.98 38.43 14.08
C SER A 10 -23.69 37.87 14.69
N ILE A 11 -23.50 38.05 16.00
CA ILE A 11 -22.35 37.48 16.73
C ILE A 11 -22.41 35.94 16.74
N LEU A 12 -23.59 35.36 16.96
CA LEU A 12 -23.78 33.91 16.93
C LEU A 12 -23.47 33.33 15.54
N VAL A 13 -23.97 33.94 14.48
CA VAL A 13 -23.69 33.50 13.10
C VAL A 13 -22.19 33.64 12.78
N ALA A 14 -21.56 34.77 13.12
CA ALA A 14 -20.15 34.99 12.87
C ALA A 14 -19.25 33.98 13.61
N SER A 15 -19.56 33.70 14.88
CA SER A 15 -18.84 32.69 15.67
C SER A 15 -18.98 31.28 15.12
N PHE A 16 -20.17 30.90 14.62
CA PHE A 16 -20.38 29.60 14.00
C PHE A 16 -19.58 29.43 12.71
N ILE A 17 -19.56 30.47 11.86
CA ILE A 17 -18.75 30.47 10.63
C ILE A 17 -17.26 30.37 10.97
N ALA A 18 -16.79 31.14 11.95
CA ALA A 18 -15.39 31.09 12.39
C ALA A 18 -15.02 29.69 12.90
N ALA A 19 -15.87 29.07 13.72
CA ALA A 19 -15.65 27.72 14.23
C ALA A 19 -15.62 26.67 13.11
N ALA A 20 -16.50 26.76 12.11
CA ALA A 20 -16.52 25.85 10.97
C ALA A 20 -15.24 25.96 10.12
N VAL A 21 -14.77 27.19 9.89
CA VAL A 21 -13.51 27.44 9.16
C VAL A 21 -12.32 26.89 9.95
N ILE A 22 -12.23 27.21 11.24
CA ILE A 22 -11.16 26.71 12.12
C ILE A 22 -11.16 25.18 12.15
N SER A 23 -12.33 24.53 12.28
CA SER A 23 -12.45 23.08 12.28
C SER A 23 -11.98 22.47 10.95
N SER A 24 -12.36 23.06 9.82
CA SER A 24 -11.92 22.61 8.48
C SER A 24 -10.40 22.67 8.32
N TYR A 25 -9.80 23.80 8.70
CA TYR A 25 -8.34 23.96 8.67
C TYR A 25 -7.65 23.05 9.69
N PHE A 26 -8.23 22.87 10.88
CA PHE A 26 -7.70 22.00 11.92
C PHE A 26 -7.72 20.53 11.50
N ILE A 27 -8.81 20.04 10.89
CA ILE A 27 -8.89 18.66 10.37
C ILE A 27 -7.84 18.44 9.27
N THR A 28 -7.67 19.41 8.37
CA THR A 28 -6.67 19.33 7.29
C THR A 28 -5.24 19.36 7.84
N TYR A 29 -4.96 20.26 8.78
CA TYR A 29 -3.67 20.36 9.46
C TYR A 29 -3.37 19.13 10.32
N MET A 30 -4.39 18.59 10.99
CA MET A 30 -4.25 17.41 11.82
C MET A 30 -3.98 16.17 10.97
N ARG A 31 -4.57 16.02 9.77
CA ARG A 31 -4.19 14.96 8.82
C ARG A 31 -2.72 15.04 8.43
N PHE A 32 -2.23 16.25 8.10
CA PHE A 32 -0.81 16.47 7.85
C PHE A 32 0.08 16.12 9.06
N PHE A 33 -0.41 16.42 10.27
CA PHE A 33 0.31 16.15 11.51
C PHE A 33 0.23 14.69 11.95
N THR A 34 -0.87 13.95 11.73
CA THR A 34 -0.98 12.52 12.05
C THR A 34 -0.03 11.69 11.20
N ASP A 35 0.08 12.01 9.91
CA ASP A 35 1.01 11.31 9.01
C ASP A 35 2.46 11.56 9.46
N ARG A 36 2.75 12.75 9.97
CA ARG A 36 4.07 13.13 10.50
C ARG A 36 4.33 12.62 11.92
N MET A 37 3.30 12.52 12.76
CA MET A 37 3.38 12.04 14.15
C MET A 37 3.44 10.53 14.22
N ASN A 38 2.84 9.78 13.30
CA ASN A 38 2.99 8.32 13.24
C ASN A 38 4.47 7.93 13.15
N ASN A 39 5.30 8.71 12.44
CA ASN A 39 6.75 8.51 12.39
C ASN A 39 7.48 8.85 13.70
N LEU A 40 6.89 9.67 14.59
CA LEU A 40 7.45 10.02 15.90
C LEU A 40 6.93 9.13 17.03
N ALA A 41 5.70 8.63 16.94
CA ALA A 41 5.13 7.67 17.87
C ALA A 41 5.65 6.24 17.63
N GLN A 42 6.00 5.88 16.37
CA GLN A 42 6.74 4.65 16.07
C GLN A 42 8.18 4.66 16.59
N LYS A 43 8.72 5.85 16.92
CA LYS A 43 9.99 6.03 17.64
C LYS A 43 9.87 5.82 19.16
N PHE A 44 8.67 5.67 19.71
CA PHE A 44 8.49 5.19 21.08
C PHE A 44 8.59 3.66 21.06
N GLU A 45 9.84 3.24 21.11
CA GLU A 45 10.41 1.90 21.04
C GLU A 45 9.61 0.86 21.84
N ARG A 46 8.98 -0.08 21.13
CA ARG A 46 8.73 -1.41 21.69
C ARG A 46 10.09 -2.05 21.99
N PRO A 47 10.37 -2.50 23.23
CA PRO A 47 11.58 -3.26 23.52
C PRO A 47 11.52 -4.58 22.74
N GLY A 48 12.36 -4.72 21.70
CA GLY A 48 12.33 -5.89 20.81
C GLY A 48 12.68 -5.62 19.34
N ALA A 49 12.78 -4.35 18.90
CA ALA A 49 13.12 -3.96 17.53
C ALA A 49 14.57 -4.29 17.08
N HIS A 50 15.24 -5.28 17.68
CA HIS A 50 16.64 -5.62 17.44
C HIS A 50 16.92 -6.29 16.07
N LEU A 51 15.95 -6.32 15.16
CA LEU A 51 16.03 -6.96 13.85
C LEU A 51 15.48 -6.01 12.77
N TYR A 52 16.14 -4.88 12.55
CA TYR A 52 15.68 -3.86 11.58
C TYR A 52 15.73 -4.31 10.12
N GLU A 53 16.37 -5.44 9.86
CA GLU A 53 16.49 -6.04 8.55
C GLU A 53 16.82 -7.52 8.68
N LYS A 54 16.35 -8.29 7.70
CA LYS A 54 16.81 -9.64 7.44
C LYS A 54 16.97 -9.76 5.94
N LEU A 55 18.19 -9.70 5.45
CA LEU A 55 18.49 -9.73 4.03
C LEU A 55 18.93 -11.12 3.58
N PRO A 56 18.62 -11.54 2.35
CA PRO A 56 19.18 -12.75 1.78
C PRO A 56 20.70 -12.57 1.60
N PRO A 57 21.48 -13.67 1.56
CA PRO A 57 22.94 -13.59 1.41
C PRO A 57 23.42 -12.87 0.14
N LYS A 58 22.57 -12.81 -0.89
CA LYS A 58 22.89 -12.15 -2.17
C LYS A 58 21.64 -11.54 -2.78
N LEU A 59 21.67 -10.21 -2.92
CA LEU A 59 20.64 -9.43 -3.63
C LEU A 59 21.07 -9.20 -5.07
N LYS A 60 20.67 -10.09 -5.97
CA LYS A 60 20.88 -9.94 -7.41
C LYS A 60 19.80 -10.67 -8.19
N ASN A 61 19.23 -10.04 -9.22
CA ASN A 61 18.11 -10.57 -9.98
C ASN A 61 16.93 -10.98 -9.08
N HIS A 62 16.78 -10.28 -7.96
CA HIS A 62 15.79 -10.56 -6.92
C HIS A 62 14.53 -9.72 -7.14
N ALA A 63 13.49 -9.97 -6.35
CA ALA A 63 12.29 -9.15 -6.31
C ALA A 63 12.26 -8.26 -5.07
N ILE A 64 11.77 -7.04 -5.21
CA ILE A 64 11.48 -6.13 -4.08
C ILE A 64 9.97 -5.91 -4.04
N VAL A 65 9.37 -6.08 -2.87
CA VAL A 65 7.94 -5.80 -2.65
C VAL A 65 7.80 -4.74 -1.57
N PHE A 66 7.33 -3.55 -1.94
CA PHE A 66 6.97 -2.48 -1.00
C PHE A 66 5.53 -2.65 -0.54
N GLY A 67 5.34 -2.78 0.77
CA GLY A 67 4.07 -3.05 1.44
C GLY A 67 3.70 -4.55 1.48
N TYR A 68 3.42 -5.06 2.68
CA TYR A 68 3.02 -6.46 2.90
C TYR A 68 1.62 -6.57 3.52
N HIS A 69 0.65 -5.96 2.86
CA HIS A 69 -0.76 -6.13 3.18
C HIS A 69 -1.40 -7.20 2.28
N ARG A 70 -2.73 -7.18 2.11
CA ARG A 70 -3.49 -8.19 1.35
C ARG A 70 -2.91 -8.46 -0.04
N THR A 71 -2.67 -7.41 -0.82
CA THR A 71 -2.09 -7.52 -2.18
C THR A 71 -0.63 -7.98 -2.12
N GLY A 72 0.17 -7.38 -1.23
CA GLY A 72 1.59 -7.70 -1.07
C GLY A 72 1.81 -9.15 -0.65
N GLU A 73 1.01 -9.68 0.27
CA GLU A 73 1.07 -11.06 0.74
C GLU A 73 0.86 -12.04 -0.42
N LYS A 74 -0.18 -11.85 -1.24
CA LYS A 74 -0.45 -12.73 -2.40
C LYS A 74 0.66 -12.67 -3.45
N ILE A 75 1.24 -11.49 -3.68
CA ILE A 75 2.38 -11.30 -4.59
C ILE A 75 3.62 -12.02 -4.06
N VAL A 76 3.94 -11.86 -2.77
CA VAL A 76 5.05 -12.56 -2.13
C VAL A 76 4.85 -14.07 -2.15
N GLU A 77 3.64 -14.57 -1.86
CA GLU A 77 3.34 -16.00 -1.97
C GLU A 77 3.59 -16.53 -3.38
N THR A 78 3.22 -15.76 -4.41
CA THR A 78 3.45 -16.11 -5.82
C THR A 78 4.94 -16.14 -6.15
N LEU A 79 5.69 -15.11 -5.77
CA LEU A 79 7.14 -15.03 -5.98
C LEU A 79 7.89 -16.17 -5.26
N LYS A 80 7.48 -16.52 -4.02
CA LYS A 80 8.02 -17.68 -3.29
C LYS A 80 7.76 -18.99 -4.01
N LYS A 81 6.53 -19.20 -4.52
CA LYS A 81 6.18 -20.41 -5.32
C LYS A 81 7.02 -20.52 -6.58
N MET A 82 7.38 -19.39 -7.19
CA MET A 82 8.27 -19.33 -8.35
C MET A 82 9.76 -19.52 -8.01
N GLY A 83 10.13 -19.63 -6.73
CA GLY A 83 11.51 -19.74 -6.29
C GLY A 83 12.33 -18.45 -6.49
N VAL A 84 11.67 -17.29 -6.59
CA VAL A 84 12.33 -16.00 -6.75
C VAL A 84 12.84 -15.53 -5.38
N VAL A 85 14.14 -15.21 -5.29
CA VAL A 85 14.70 -14.52 -4.13
C VAL A 85 14.04 -13.15 -4.02
N LEU A 86 13.51 -12.81 -2.85
CA LEU A 86 12.78 -11.56 -2.65
C LEU A 86 13.05 -10.95 -1.29
N ILE A 87 12.88 -9.64 -1.21
CA ILE A 87 12.80 -8.89 0.04
C ILE A 87 11.51 -8.07 0.08
N VAL A 88 11.00 -7.89 1.29
CA VAL A 88 9.81 -7.10 1.56
C VAL A 88 10.19 -5.84 2.34
N VAL A 89 9.69 -4.69 1.92
CA VAL A 89 9.93 -3.41 2.60
C VAL A 89 8.61 -2.92 3.20
N ASP A 90 8.58 -2.69 4.51
CA ASP A 90 7.40 -2.16 5.20
C ASP A 90 7.82 -1.30 6.40
N PHE A 91 7.06 -0.24 6.70
CA PHE A 91 7.32 0.64 7.84
C PHE A 91 6.51 0.26 9.08
N ASN A 92 5.59 -0.71 8.98
CA ASN A 92 4.80 -1.18 10.11
C ASN A 92 5.55 -2.26 10.90
N PRO A 93 5.89 -2.04 12.18
CA PRO A 93 6.60 -3.05 12.99
C PRO A 93 5.82 -4.35 13.16
N ASP A 94 4.48 -4.33 13.22
CA ASP A 94 3.67 -5.55 13.32
C ASP A 94 3.82 -6.43 12.06
N ILE A 95 4.00 -5.81 10.90
CA ILE A 95 4.26 -6.49 9.64
C ILE A 95 5.68 -7.06 9.62
N ILE A 96 6.67 -6.34 10.17
CA ILE A 96 8.04 -6.85 10.29
C ILE A 96 8.10 -8.09 11.18
N ASP A 97 7.43 -8.06 12.33
CA ASP A 97 7.35 -9.21 13.24
C ASP A 97 6.71 -10.43 12.53
N GLU A 98 5.67 -10.20 11.74
CA GLU A 98 5.05 -11.24 10.92
C GLU A 98 6.02 -11.82 9.88
N LEU A 99 6.72 -10.97 9.13
CA LEU A 99 7.69 -11.39 8.12
C LEU A 99 8.82 -12.21 8.75
N HIS A 100 9.29 -11.78 9.93
CA HIS A 100 10.29 -12.49 10.72
C HIS A 100 9.80 -13.90 11.10
N GLN A 101 8.61 -14.01 11.69
CA GLN A 101 7.99 -15.30 12.06
C GLN A 101 7.79 -16.21 10.85
N LYS A 102 7.44 -15.64 9.69
CA LYS A 102 7.27 -16.36 8.41
C LYS A 102 8.60 -16.69 7.72
N ASN A 103 9.74 -16.33 8.32
CA ASN A 103 11.08 -16.49 7.75
C ASN A 103 11.20 -15.88 6.34
N ILE A 104 10.52 -14.76 6.10
CA ILE A 104 10.62 -13.97 4.87
C ILE A 104 11.69 -12.89 5.09
N ASP A 105 12.49 -12.60 4.07
CA ASP A 105 13.50 -11.55 4.16
C ASP A 105 12.84 -10.16 4.01
N TYR A 106 13.26 -9.22 4.85
CA TYR A 106 12.60 -7.93 4.98
C TYR A 106 13.56 -6.77 5.31
N LEU A 107 13.09 -5.56 5.06
CA LEU A 107 13.68 -4.29 5.49
C LEU A 107 12.60 -3.46 6.18
N TYR A 108 12.89 -2.98 7.39
CA TYR A 108 12.05 -1.99 8.04
C TYR A 108 12.34 -0.60 7.49
N GLY A 109 11.36 0.04 6.85
CA GLY A 109 11.51 1.40 6.34
C GLY A 109 10.46 1.84 5.33
N ASP A 110 10.59 3.08 4.87
CA ASP A 110 9.69 3.73 3.92
C ASP A 110 10.27 3.71 2.50
N MET A 111 9.43 3.49 1.48
CA MET A 111 9.82 3.47 0.07
C MET A 111 10.37 4.82 -0.42
N GLY A 112 9.94 5.93 0.19
CA GLY A 112 10.43 7.27 -0.11
C GLY A 112 11.84 7.54 0.43
N ASP A 113 12.39 6.67 1.27
CA ASP A 113 13.74 6.82 1.81
C ASP A 113 14.79 6.22 0.86
N LYS A 114 15.72 7.06 0.41
CA LYS A 114 16.82 6.67 -0.47
C LYS A 114 17.71 5.59 0.16
N GLU A 115 17.93 5.62 1.47
CA GLU A 115 18.74 4.60 2.16
C GLU A 115 18.08 3.22 2.05
N ILE A 116 16.75 3.15 2.13
CA ILE A 116 15.98 1.92 1.97
C ILE A 116 16.08 1.38 0.54
N LEU A 117 15.99 2.24 -0.47
CA LEU A 117 16.16 1.84 -1.87
C LEU A 117 17.58 1.31 -2.16
N GLU A 118 18.59 1.91 -1.53
CA GLU A 118 19.99 1.48 -1.62
C GLU A 118 20.23 0.13 -0.93
N LYS A 119 19.74 -0.04 0.30
CA LYS A 119 19.81 -1.32 1.03
C LYS A 119 19.05 -2.44 0.34
N ALA A 120 17.94 -2.10 -0.31
CA ALA A 120 17.18 -3.03 -1.14
C ALA A 120 17.91 -3.40 -2.44
N VAL A 121 19.02 -2.74 -2.78
CA VAL A 121 19.81 -2.98 -4.00
C VAL A 121 18.92 -2.88 -5.25
N ILE A 122 18.10 -1.82 -5.31
CA ILE A 122 17.11 -1.62 -6.38
C ILE A 122 17.73 -1.60 -7.79
N ALA A 123 18.98 -1.18 -7.89
CA ALA A 123 19.76 -1.17 -9.13
C ALA A 123 20.02 -2.59 -9.71
N GLU A 124 19.92 -3.66 -8.90
CA GLU A 124 20.07 -5.06 -9.36
C GLU A 124 18.77 -5.88 -9.26
N ALA A 125 17.66 -5.24 -8.91
CA ALA A 125 16.36 -5.89 -8.83
C ALA A 125 15.85 -6.28 -10.23
N LYS A 126 15.30 -7.48 -10.36
CA LYS A 126 14.65 -7.94 -11.60
C LYS A 126 13.18 -7.51 -11.63
N ILE A 127 12.52 -7.58 -10.48
CA ILE A 127 11.11 -7.26 -10.30
C ILE A 127 11.01 -6.29 -9.14
N VAL A 128 10.30 -5.18 -9.34
CA VAL A 128 9.94 -4.26 -8.27
C VAL A 128 8.43 -4.13 -8.24
N VAL A 129 7.85 -4.35 -7.08
CA VAL A 129 6.41 -4.22 -6.86
C VAL A 129 6.18 -3.22 -5.75
N SER A 130 5.40 -2.18 -6.00
CA SER A 130 4.84 -1.33 -4.95
C SER A 130 3.36 -1.59 -4.83
N THR A 131 2.93 -2.06 -3.66
CA THR A 131 1.51 -2.17 -3.32
C THR A 131 0.98 -0.92 -2.61
N ILE A 132 1.84 0.08 -2.40
CA ILE A 132 1.55 1.34 -1.73
C ILE A 132 0.91 2.29 -2.75
N PRO A 133 -0.34 2.72 -2.54
CA PRO A 133 -1.04 3.60 -3.47
C PRO A 133 -0.69 5.08 -3.19
N ASP A 134 0.60 5.40 -3.28
CA ASP A 134 1.15 6.75 -3.20
C ASP A 134 1.83 7.11 -4.53
N THR A 135 1.13 7.88 -5.35
CA THR A 135 1.57 8.27 -6.70
C THR A 135 2.92 8.98 -6.68
N LYS A 136 3.15 9.86 -5.70
CA LYS A 136 4.40 10.64 -5.63
C LYS A 136 5.60 9.75 -5.32
N GLN A 137 5.48 8.86 -4.34
CA GLN A 137 6.54 7.91 -4.00
C GLN A 137 6.78 6.93 -5.15
N ASN A 138 5.71 6.42 -5.79
CA ASN A 138 5.82 5.53 -6.93
C ASN A 138 6.52 6.20 -8.12
N LEU A 139 6.18 7.44 -8.46
CA LEU A 139 6.88 8.20 -9.52
C LEU A 139 8.36 8.39 -9.20
N ALA A 140 8.70 8.75 -7.96
CA ALA A 140 10.09 8.90 -7.54
C ALA A 140 10.87 7.59 -7.68
N MET A 141 10.29 6.48 -7.21
CA MET A 141 10.87 5.14 -7.33
C MET A 141 11.05 4.74 -8.80
N ILE A 142 10.03 4.91 -9.65
CA ILE A 142 10.09 4.58 -11.08
C ILE A 142 11.21 5.37 -11.75
N ASN A 143 11.32 6.68 -11.48
CA ASN A 143 12.38 7.53 -12.03
C ASN A 143 13.77 7.03 -11.64
N ILE A 144 13.98 6.66 -10.38
CA ILE A 144 15.25 6.09 -9.90
C ILE A 144 15.55 4.78 -10.62
N ILE A 145 14.57 3.87 -10.71
CA ILE A 145 14.73 2.59 -11.39
C ILE A 145 15.07 2.80 -12.86
N ARG A 146 14.37 3.68 -13.58
CA ARG A 146 14.61 3.90 -15.00
C ARG A 146 15.98 4.52 -15.28
N GLN A 147 16.53 5.30 -14.35
CA GLN A 147 17.89 5.83 -14.43
C GLN A 147 18.97 4.78 -14.15
N GLN A 148 18.77 3.91 -13.17
CA GLN A 148 19.81 2.99 -12.67
C GLN A 148 19.71 1.57 -13.27
N ASN A 149 18.50 1.10 -13.53
CA ASN A 149 18.16 -0.24 -13.97
C ASN A 149 16.93 -0.22 -14.90
N PRO A 150 17.07 0.27 -16.14
CA PRO A 150 15.97 0.39 -17.08
C PRO A 150 15.32 -0.96 -17.47
N GLN A 151 15.98 -2.10 -17.17
CA GLN A 151 15.49 -3.44 -17.47
C GLN A 151 14.61 -4.04 -16.36
N ALA A 152 14.56 -3.43 -15.17
CA ALA A 152 13.69 -3.89 -14.09
C ALA A 152 12.21 -3.82 -14.51
N VAL A 153 11.46 -4.88 -14.19
CA VAL A 153 10.02 -4.92 -14.38
C VAL A 153 9.34 -4.31 -13.16
N VAL A 154 8.60 -3.22 -13.36
CA VAL A 154 8.02 -2.40 -12.30
C VAL A 154 6.50 -2.49 -12.29
N TYR A 155 5.95 -2.96 -11.19
CA TYR A 155 4.53 -3.01 -10.89
C TYR A 155 4.23 -2.00 -9.79
N VAL A 156 3.22 -1.15 -9.95
CA VAL A 156 2.84 -0.16 -8.92
C VAL A 156 1.33 -0.13 -8.75
N THR A 157 0.84 0.34 -7.61
CA THR A 157 -0.60 0.52 -7.37
C THR A 157 -1.00 1.99 -7.52
N ALA A 158 -2.15 2.24 -8.14
CA ALA A 158 -2.83 3.53 -8.19
C ALA A 158 -4.21 3.45 -7.50
N LYS A 159 -4.75 4.59 -7.07
CA LYS A 159 -6.14 4.68 -6.59
C LYS A 159 -7.07 5.06 -7.73
N GLU A 160 -6.65 6.04 -8.52
CA GLU A 160 -7.46 6.65 -9.58
C GLU A 160 -6.88 6.39 -10.98
N ILE A 161 -7.72 6.55 -12.00
CA ILE A 161 -7.34 6.27 -13.40
C ILE A 161 -6.27 7.27 -13.88
N GLU A 162 -6.40 8.54 -13.51
CA GLU A 162 -5.45 9.60 -13.88
C GLU A 162 -4.06 9.32 -13.31
N GLU A 163 -3.98 8.88 -12.05
CA GLU A 163 -2.72 8.46 -11.41
C GLU A 163 -2.10 7.27 -12.16
N ALA A 164 -2.92 6.32 -12.59
CA ALA A 164 -2.42 5.16 -13.34
C ALA A 164 -1.83 5.56 -14.69
N VAL A 165 -2.48 6.48 -15.42
CA VAL A 165 -1.94 7.02 -16.67
C VAL A 165 -0.58 7.67 -16.42
N GLU A 166 -0.47 8.53 -15.39
CA GLU A 166 0.79 9.19 -15.03
C GLU A 166 1.92 8.18 -14.71
N LEU A 167 1.60 7.12 -13.97
CA LEU A 167 2.56 6.07 -13.60
C LEU A 167 3.01 5.24 -14.82
N TYR A 168 2.12 4.95 -15.76
CA TYR A 168 2.48 4.32 -17.03
C TYR A 168 3.38 5.22 -17.87
N GLU A 169 3.06 6.50 -17.99
CA GLU A 169 3.87 7.48 -18.73
C GLU A 169 5.26 7.67 -18.13
N ALA A 170 5.39 7.58 -16.80
CA ALA A 170 6.68 7.57 -16.10
C ALA A 170 7.48 6.28 -16.35
N GLY A 171 6.85 5.24 -16.91
CA GLY A 171 7.51 4.02 -17.34
C GLY A 171 7.26 2.81 -16.45
N ALA A 172 6.22 2.78 -15.61
CA ALA A 172 5.78 1.53 -14.98
C ALA A 172 5.43 0.48 -16.05
N ASN A 173 5.71 -0.81 -15.79
CA ASN A 173 5.34 -1.89 -16.70
C ASN A 173 3.88 -2.31 -16.52
N TYR A 174 3.34 -2.21 -15.31
CA TYR A 174 1.94 -2.44 -15.03
C TYR A 174 1.50 -1.63 -13.80
N VAL A 175 0.32 -1.04 -13.88
CA VAL A 175 -0.32 -0.33 -12.77
C VAL A 175 -1.54 -1.12 -12.31
N ILE A 176 -1.52 -1.52 -11.04
CA ILE A 176 -2.59 -2.20 -10.34
C ILE A 176 -3.63 -1.15 -9.94
N LEU A 177 -4.83 -1.26 -10.50
CA LEU A 177 -6.02 -0.51 -10.11
C LEU A 177 -7.02 -1.48 -9.47
N PRO A 178 -7.04 -1.64 -8.12
CA PRO A 178 -7.79 -2.71 -7.47
C PRO A 178 -9.28 -2.73 -7.82
N HIS A 179 -9.94 -1.56 -7.83
CA HIS A 179 -11.36 -1.45 -8.16
C HIS A 179 -11.66 -1.77 -9.63
N PHE A 180 -10.78 -1.31 -10.53
CA PHE A 180 -10.89 -1.60 -11.95
C PHE A 180 -10.74 -3.09 -12.23
N ILE A 181 -9.70 -3.73 -11.68
CA ILE A 181 -9.44 -5.16 -11.83
C ILE A 181 -10.58 -6.00 -11.25
N GLY A 182 -11.11 -5.62 -10.08
CA GLY A 182 -12.26 -6.31 -9.47
C GLY A 182 -13.52 -6.21 -10.34
N GLY A 183 -13.77 -5.05 -10.95
CA GLY A 183 -14.87 -4.82 -11.88
C GLY A 183 -14.73 -5.61 -13.18
N GLU A 184 -13.54 -5.63 -13.79
CA GLU A 184 -13.26 -6.41 -14.98
C GLU A 184 -13.39 -7.91 -14.72
N HIS A 185 -12.81 -8.39 -13.60
CA HIS A 185 -12.91 -9.79 -13.22
C HIS A 185 -14.37 -10.22 -13.04
N THR A 186 -15.18 -9.40 -12.36
CA THR A 186 -16.61 -9.67 -12.16
C THR A 186 -17.37 -9.67 -13.49
N SER A 187 -17.06 -8.71 -14.38
CA SER A 187 -17.67 -8.64 -15.72
C SER A 187 -17.37 -9.91 -16.54
N LEU A 188 -16.14 -10.42 -16.48
CA LEU A 188 -15.76 -11.69 -17.13
C LEU A 188 -16.53 -12.89 -16.58
N LEU A 189 -16.79 -12.93 -15.27
CA LEU A 189 -17.59 -13.98 -14.66
C LEU A 189 -19.04 -13.92 -15.13
N ILE A 190 -19.63 -12.71 -15.22
CA ILE A 190 -20.98 -12.52 -15.74
C ILE A 190 -21.04 -12.95 -17.21
N GLU A 191 -20.12 -12.49 -18.06
CA GLU A 191 -20.11 -12.84 -19.48
C GLU A 191 -20.02 -14.35 -19.71
N ARG A 192 -19.18 -15.04 -18.94
CA ARG A 192 -18.93 -16.49 -19.13
C ARG A 192 -19.97 -17.39 -18.49
N PHE A 193 -20.57 -16.97 -17.37
CA PHE A 193 -21.36 -17.87 -16.52
C PHE A 193 -22.76 -17.34 -16.20
N SER A 194 -23.22 -16.25 -16.82
CA SER A 194 -24.60 -15.76 -16.70
C SER A 194 -25.59 -16.75 -17.33
N GLY A 195 -25.95 -17.78 -16.57
CA GLY A 195 -26.83 -18.87 -16.99
C GLY A 195 -26.35 -20.26 -16.54
N ASP A 196 -25.12 -20.36 -16.05
CA ASP A 196 -24.54 -21.60 -15.51
C ASP A 196 -24.48 -21.53 -13.97
N GLU A 197 -25.62 -21.77 -13.33
CA GLU A 197 -25.76 -21.68 -11.87
C GLU A 197 -24.88 -22.71 -11.15
N GLU A 198 -24.68 -23.90 -11.73
CA GLU A 198 -23.80 -24.91 -11.14
C GLU A 198 -22.34 -24.46 -11.12
N GLU A 199 -21.85 -23.86 -12.21
CA GLU A 199 -20.49 -23.33 -12.26
C GLU A 199 -20.31 -22.14 -11.31
N LEU A 200 -21.30 -21.25 -11.22
CA LEU A 200 -21.28 -20.15 -10.24
C LEU A 200 -21.20 -20.67 -8.79
N ILE A 201 -21.91 -21.77 -8.48
CA ILE A 201 -21.79 -22.42 -7.17
C ILE A 201 -20.37 -22.95 -6.97
N ARG A 202 -19.77 -23.61 -7.96
CA ARG A 202 -18.39 -24.12 -7.88
C ARG A 202 -17.38 -22.99 -7.63
N ILE A 203 -17.49 -21.89 -8.38
CA ILE A 203 -16.65 -20.69 -8.21
C ILE A 203 -16.81 -20.10 -6.81
N LYS A 204 -18.06 -19.97 -6.33
CA LYS A 204 -18.37 -19.47 -5.00
C LYS A 204 -17.75 -20.34 -3.89
N GLU A 205 -17.88 -21.67 -3.97
CA GLU A 205 -17.29 -22.57 -2.96
C GLU A 205 -15.76 -22.49 -2.96
N ALA A 206 -15.11 -22.43 -4.13
CA ALA A 206 -13.66 -22.26 -4.24
C ALA A 206 -13.20 -20.91 -3.64
N HIS A 207 -13.89 -19.82 -3.98
CA HIS A 207 -13.59 -18.50 -3.45
C HIS A 207 -13.81 -18.43 -1.93
N LEU A 208 -14.89 -19.01 -1.42
CA LEU A 208 -15.17 -19.08 0.02
C LEU A 208 -14.10 -19.88 0.78
N HIS A 209 -13.61 -20.96 0.21
CA HIS A 209 -12.49 -21.72 0.79
C HIS A 209 -11.23 -20.86 0.93
N GLU A 210 -10.88 -20.08 -0.10
CA GLU A 210 -9.74 -19.17 -0.05
C GLU A 210 -9.93 -18.07 0.99
N LEU A 211 -11.11 -17.42 1.02
CA LEU A 211 -11.42 -16.37 1.99
C LEU A 211 -11.37 -16.87 3.44
N ARG A 212 -11.87 -18.08 3.71
CA ARG A 212 -11.80 -18.70 5.04
C ARG A 212 -10.36 -18.96 5.47
N LYS A 213 -9.53 -19.46 4.55
CA LYS A 213 -8.09 -19.65 4.83
C LYS A 213 -7.40 -18.32 5.18
N ASP A 214 -7.78 -17.24 4.50
CA ASP A 214 -7.26 -15.90 4.80
C ASP A 214 -7.78 -15.38 6.14
N LEU A 215 -9.06 -15.56 6.48
CA LEU A 215 -9.62 -15.21 7.80
C LEU A 215 -8.91 -15.95 8.95
N ASP A 216 -8.73 -17.27 8.82
CA ASP A 216 -8.02 -18.09 9.83
C ASP A 216 -6.56 -17.65 10.05
N LYS A 217 -5.95 -16.94 9.09
CA LYS A 217 -4.61 -16.35 9.26
C LYS A 217 -4.65 -15.06 10.10
N TYR A 218 -5.73 -14.29 10.03
CA TYR A 218 -5.87 -13.02 10.76
C TYR A 218 -6.45 -13.21 12.17
N ASP A 219 -7.34 -14.19 12.38
CA ASP A 219 -7.92 -14.50 13.70
C ASP A 219 -6.93 -15.18 14.67
N ARG A 220 -5.80 -15.67 14.18
CA ARG A 220 -4.72 -16.28 14.99
C ARG A 220 -3.66 -15.28 15.47
N ARG A 221 -3.90 -13.98 15.35
CA ARG A 221 -3.06 -12.89 15.85
C ARG A 221 -3.70 -12.23 17.06
#